data_AF-A0A4R2JIA1-F1
#
_entry.id   AF-A0A4R2JIA1-F1
#
_cell.length_a   1.000
_cell.length_b   1.000
_cell.length_c   1.000
_cell.angle_alpha   90.00
_cell.angle_beta   90.00
_cell.angle_gamma   90.00
#
_symmetry.space_group_name_H-M   'P 1'
#
loop_
_entity.id
_entity.type
_entity.pdbx_description
1 polymer ?
#
loop_
_entity_poly.entity_id
_entity_poly.type
_entity_poly.pdbx_seq_one_letter_code
_entity_poly.pdbx_strand_id
1 'polypeptide(L)'
;MARSKGRHRISRRTKIAAAGVALTLAVGTLVLVNTAGDPATARADAAAPSFFVDITKVRSNVRTPREQRNASTGTFTVDCGENQNGHFNPDNFIAQPGVKNGAQHLHDYVGNLTTNADSNNKSLVRGGTTCKNGDQSAYFWPVIRIDREDDNGQSQQDRAKQEAKAQQRGQNNNGQNNQNQNNRGNNQNQGQGNAQNNDNQNQGRSGNQNNNQNQNNVRNQNDNNARNQGGNNIRSQNSNGAGNQDNNQAGQDDNAGQNNDNAGQQGAAQQNGGRLQRLRDLVDKVKQARQNQRNNGNDNNADQNNQDELPGVDDKNQVAGNDGEIVEPRDANITFNGSPVGEVVPMPKFLRILYGDAKVNENGPKNARDSWTCAGFEDRVLINKYPICPNGAAVKRIHAFPSCWDGQNTDSENHRDHIAFPDNNGRCRNGFVAVPQLTITLTYDIPQDVQQKGQYKVDSFPEEEHDPFSDHDDFANVMSNAIMNRVVDCINNGKTCNE
;
A
#
# COMPACT_ATOMS: atom_id res chain seq x y z
N MET A 1 56.75 32.83 11.24
CA MET A 1 56.50 34.05 10.44
C MET A 1 55.00 34.06 10.14
N ALA A 2 54.20 34.79 10.90
CA ALA A 2 53.81 36.20 10.72
C ALA A 2 52.48 36.35 9.94
N ARG A 3 51.49 36.91 10.65
CA ARG A 3 50.18 37.42 10.17
C ARG A 3 50.36 38.49 9.09
N SER A 4 49.34 38.68 8.23
CA SER A 4 48.89 39.98 7.65
C SER A 4 47.84 39.70 6.55
N LYS A 5 46.52 39.97 6.65
CA LYS A 5 45.73 41.23 6.65
C LYS A 5 45.88 42.15 5.41
N GLY A 6 44.72 42.60 4.89
CA GLY A 6 44.50 43.74 3.95
C GLY A 6 43.80 43.29 2.67
N ARG A 7 42.51 43.51 2.36
CA ARG A 7 41.53 44.61 2.45
C ARG A 7 41.73 45.78 1.47
N HIS A 8 40.69 45.96 0.63
CA HIS A 8 40.25 47.12 -0.16
C HIS A 8 40.96 47.49 -1.48
N ARG A 9 40.17 47.62 -2.56
CA ARG A 9 39.63 48.94 -2.97
C ARG A 9 38.52 48.84 -4.03
N ILE A 10 37.43 49.55 -3.75
CA ILE A 10 36.37 49.97 -4.66
C ILE A 10 36.90 51.12 -5.52
N SER A 11 36.52 51.16 -6.79
CA SER A 11 36.54 52.37 -7.62
C SER A 11 35.20 52.49 -8.34
N ARG A 12 34.46 53.56 -8.03
CA ARG A 12 33.21 53.98 -8.69
C ARG A 12 33.53 55.14 -9.66
N ARG A 13 32.56 55.36 -10.56
CA ARG A 13 32.18 56.58 -11.31
C ARG A 13 32.82 56.65 -12.71
N THR A 14 32.08 56.98 -13.78
CA THR A 14 31.49 58.31 -13.99
C THR A 14 30.59 58.39 -15.26
N LYS A 15 29.37 58.98 -15.10
CA LYS A 15 28.49 59.84 -15.98
C LYS A 15 28.10 59.36 -17.40
N ILE A 16 26.82 59.18 -17.76
CA ILE A 16 25.67 60.12 -18.03
C ILE A 16 25.84 61.03 -19.27
N ALA A 17 25.04 60.79 -20.32
CA ALA A 17 24.18 61.73 -21.10
C ALA A 17 23.61 60.98 -22.34
N ALA A 18 22.29 60.69 -22.45
CA ALA A 18 21.23 61.47 -23.12
C ALA A 18 21.52 61.76 -24.61
N ALA A 19 20.65 61.58 -25.61
CA ALA A 19 19.22 61.31 -25.73
C ALA A 19 18.92 60.78 -27.15
N GLY A 20 17.80 60.08 -27.34
CA GLY A 20 17.32 59.68 -28.66
C GLY A 20 15.96 59.00 -28.56
N VAL A 21 14.89 59.81 -28.50
CA VAL A 21 13.50 59.35 -28.58
C VAL A 21 13.22 59.00 -30.05
N ALA A 22 13.01 57.72 -30.33
CA ALA A 22 12.30 57.27 -31.52
C ALA A 22 11.10 56.43 -31.05
N LEU A 23 9.93 57.03 -31.20
CA LEU A 23 8.63 56.47 -30.89
C LEU A 23 8.27 55.41 -31.95
N THR A 24 8.34 54.13 -31.58
CA THR A 24 7.67 53.06 -32.34
C THR A 24 6.63 52.39 -31.45
N LEU A 25 5.36 52.64 -31.80
CA LEU A 25 4.19 51.95 -31.27
C LEU A 25 4.24 50.48 -31.69
N ALA A 26 4.83 49.62 -30.86
CA ALA A 26 4.55 48.19 -30.87
C ALA A 26 3.66 47.92 -29.64
N VAL A 27 2.37 47.74 -29.88
CA VAL A 27 1.43 47.20 -28.88
C VAL A 27 1.78 45.72 -28.72
N GLY A 28 2.83 45.46 -27.93
CA GLY A 28 3.10 44.15 -27.37
C GLY A 28 2.44 44.10 -26.00
N THR A 29 1.27 43.49 -25.92
CA THR A 29 0.62 43.19 -24.63
C THR A 29 1.52 42.20 -23.90
N LEU A 30 2.37 42.70 -23.02
CA LEU A 30 3.12 41.87 -22.08
C LEU A 30 2.09 41.31 -21.08
N VAL A 31 1.60 40.10 -21.33
CA VAL A 31 0.85 39.35 -20.32
C VAL A 31 1.86 38.96 -19.25
N LEU A 32 1.96 39.76 -18.20
CA LEU A 32 2.59 39.35 -16.96
C LEU A 32 1.66 38.32 -16.33
N VAL A 33 1.95 37.04 -16.59
CA VAL A 33 1.34 35.93 -15.85
C VAL A 33 1.97 35.97 -14.45
N ASN A 34 1.36 36.72 -13.53
CA ASN A 34 1.62 36.52 -12.11
C ASN A 34 1.02 35.17 -11.76
N THR A 35 1.85 34.12 -11.70
CA THR A 35 1.49 32.87 -11.04
C THR A 35 1.53 33.09 -9.52
N ALA A 36 0.68 33.98 -9.01
CA ALA A 36 0.24 33.91 -7.64
C ALA A 36 -0.89 32.87 -7.66
N GLY A 37 -0.54 31.62 -7.36
CA GLY A 37 -1.54 30.57 -7.19
C GLY A 37 -2.55 31.01 -6.13
N ASP A 38 -3.83 30.90 -6.45
CA ASP A 38 -4.92 31.18 -5.52
C ASP A 38 -4.86 30.10 -4.42
N PRO A 39 -4.71 30.45 -3.13
CA PRO A 39 -4.66 29.46 -2.05
C PRO A 39 -6.00 28.74 -1.82
N ALA A 40 -7.04 29.08 -2.59
CA ALA A 40 -8.33 28.38 -2.62
C ALA A 40 -8.41 27.27 -3.69
N THR A 41 -7.33 27.03 -4.45
CA THR A 41 -7.19 25.87 -5.34
C THR A 41 -5.92 25.08 -5.01
N ALA A 42 -5.71 24.77 -3.73
CA ALA A 42 -4.93 23.58 -3.41
C ALA A 42 -5.69 22.43 -4.08
N ARG A 43 -5.08 21.81 -5.10
CA ARG A 43 -5.62 20.55 -5.61
C ARG A 43 -5.70 19.63 -4.41
N ALA A 44 -6.84 18.99 -4.22
CA ALA A 44 -6.95 17.84 -3.34
C ALA A 44 -5.74 16.94 -3.60
N ASP A 45 -5.32 16.25 -2.55
CA ASP A 45 -4.19 15.36 -2.37
C ASP A 45 -4.15 14.19 -3.40
N ALA A 46 -4.24 14.47 -4.70
CA ALA A 46 -4.44 13.48 -5.75
C ALA A 46 -3.10 12.96 -6.27
N ALA A 47 -3.05 11.66 -6.60
CA ALA A 47 -1.90 11.09 -7.29
C ALA A 47 -1.67 11.76 -8.65
N ALA A 48 -0.40 11.97 -9.02
CA ALA A 48 -0.07 12.57 -10.31
C ALA A 48 -0.56 11.70 -11.48
N PRO A 49 -1.19 12.25 -12.53
CA PRO A 49 -1.62 11.47 -13.70
C PRO A 49 -0.48 10.72 -14.40
N SER A 50 0.76 11.18 -14.23
CA SER A 50 1.97 10.51 -14.73
C SER A 50 2.23 9.16 -14.03
N PHE A 51 1.62 8.88 -12.88
CA PHE A 51 1.69 7.60 -12.19
C PHE A 51 0.81 6.53 -12.83
N PHE A 52 -0.03 6.84 -13.81
CA PHE A 52 -0.92 5.84 -14.42
C PHE A 52 -0.39 5.33 -15.75
N VAL A 53 -0.51 4.03 -16.00
CA VAL A 53 -0.12 3.40 -17.26
C VAL A 53 -1.11 2.34 -17.69
N ASP A 54 -1.45 2.33 -18.97
CA ASP A 54 -2.20 1.24 -19.58
C ASP A 54 -1.35 -0.04 -19.58
N ILE A 55 -1.78 -1.04 -18.81
CA ILE A 55 -1.03 -2.29 -18.61
C ILE A 55 -0.81 -3.07 -19.92
N THR A 56 -1.68 -2.85 -20.93
CA THR A 56 -1.56 -3.52 -22.23
C THR A 56 -0.32 -3.07 -22.99
N LYS A 57 0.18 -1.86 -22.69
CA LYS A 57 1.39 -1.27 -23.28
C LYS A 57 2.68 -1.67 -22.56
N VAL A 58 2.55 -2.30 -21.39
CA VAL A 58 3.68 -2.75 -20.57
C VAL A 58 4.13 -4.12 -21.06
N ARG A 59 5.45 -4.31 -21.20
CA ARG A 59 6.02 -5.61 -21.56
C ARG A 59 6.04 -6.51 -20.33
N SER A 60 5.91 -7.82 -20.54
CA SER A 60 6.13 -8.80 -19.47
C SER A 60 7.50 -8.58 -18.82
N ASN A 61 7.51 -8.56 -17.50
CA ASN A 61 8.69 -8.33 -16.67
C ASN A 61 8.79 -9.30 -15.48
N VAL A 62 7.82 -10.20 -15.32
CA VAL A 62 7.87 -11.25 -14.31
C VAL A 62 8.72 -12.40 -14.82
N ARG A 63 9.64 -12.86 -13.97
CA ARG A 63 10.48 -14.03 -14.23
C ARG A 63 10.14 -15.12 -13.22
N THR A 64 9.56 -16.21 -13.70
CA THR A 64 9.36 -17.42 -12.91
C THR A 64 10.63 -18.28 -12.96
N PRO A 65 11.29 -18.57 -11.82
CA PRO A 65 12.41 -19.48 -11.81
C PRO A 65 12.00 -20.89 -12.24
N ARG A 66 12.90 -21.60 -12.93
CA ARG A 66 12.67 -23.00 -13.30
C ARG A 66 12.80 -23.89 -12.08
N GLU A 67 11.79 -24.72 -11.85
CA GLU A 67 11.80 -25.76 -10.82
C GLU A 67 12.93 -26.78 -11.08
N GLN A 68 13.72 -27.03 -10.04
CA GLN A 68 14.73 -28.08 -10.00
C GLN A 68 14.13 -29.39 -9.49
N ARG A 69 14.91 -30.48 -9.58
CA ARG A 69 14.45 -31.84 -9.24
C ARG A 69 13.92 -31.97 -7.81
N ASN A 70 14.45 -31.17 -6.89
CA ASN A 70 14.12 -31.15 -5.46
C ASN A 70 13.32 -29.91 -5.07
N ALA A 71 12.67 -29.23 -6.02
CA ALA A 71 11.81 -28.09 -5.72
C ALA A 71 10.67 -28.50 -4.77
N SER A 72 10.35 -27.62 -3.82
CA SER A 72 9.09 -27.69 -3.09
C SER A 72 8.04 -26.94 -3.90
N THR A 73 7.15 -27.68 -4.54
CA THR A 73 6.19 -27.14 -5.52
C THR A 73 4.80 -26.89 -4.92
N GLY A 74 4.62 -27.21 -3.63
CA GLY A 74 3.34 -27.05 -2.97
C GLY A 74 3.05 -25.59 -2.59
N THR A 75 1.79 -25.34 -2.28
CA THR A 75 1.26 -24.05 -1.85
C THR A 75 0.31 -24.24 -0.67
N PHE A 76 0.28 -23.25 0.22
CA PHE A 76 -0.62 -23.25 1.36
C PHE A 76 -1.30 -21.88 1.47
N THR A 77 -2.62 -21.82 1.33
CA THR A 77 -3.40 -20.59 1.47
C THR A 77 -4.06 -20.54 2.84
N VAL A 78 -3.99 -19.38 3.50
CA VAL A 78 -4.72 -19.09 4.75
C VAL A 78 -5.85 -18.12 4.43
N ASP A 79 -7.07 -18.43 4.85
CA ASP A 79 -8.20 -17.50 4.77
C ASP A 79 -8.27 -16.66 6.07
N CYS A 80 -7.92 -15.38 5.95
CA CYS A 80 -8.03 -14.38 7.02
C CYS A 80 -9.06 -13.29 6.74
N GLY A 81 -9.87 -13.44 5.68
CA GLY A 81 -10.83 -12.43 5.22
C GLY A 81 -10.19 -11.18 4.63
N GLU A 82 -11.02 -10.17 4.41
CA GLU A 82 -10.74 -8.94 3.66
C GLU A 82 -10.88 -7.69 4.56
N ASN A 83 -10.58 -7.83 5.85
CA ASN A 83 -10.73 -6.79 6.88
C ASN A 83 -12.17 -6.28 7.08
N GLN A 84 -13.17 -7.14 6.96
CA GLN A 84 -14.59 -6.75 7.16
C GLN A 84 -14.91 -6.26 8.58
N ASN A 85 -14.02 -6.50 9.54
CA ASN A 85 -14.10 -5.98 10.90
C ASN A 85 -13.60 -4.54 11.04
N GLY A 86 -13.08 -3.93 9.96
CA GLY A 86 -12.69 -2.53 9.91
C GLY A 86 -11.50 -2.18 10.81
N HIS A 87 -10.51 -3.07 10.90
CA HIS A 87 -9.29 -2.80 11.65
C HIS A 87 -8.34 -1.96 10.81
N PHE A 88 -8.40 -0.65 11.03
CA PHE A 88 -7.49 0.32 10.42
C PHE A 88 -6.83 1.19 11.48
N ASN A 89 -5.53 1.44 11.32
CA ASN A 89 -4.81 2.44 12.10
C ASN A 89 -3.54 2.89 11.35
N PRO A 90 -3.03 4.09 11.67
CA PRO A 90 -1.79 4.59 11.11
C PRO A 90 -0.56 4.25 11.97
N ASP A 91 -0.63 3.18 12.75
CA ASP A 91 0.52 2.69 13.50
C ASP A 91 1.34 1.74 12.62
N ASN A 92 2.60 1.55 13.00
CA ASN A 92 3.43 0.47 12.48
C ASN A 92 4.32 -0.05 13.61
N PHE A 93 3.88 -1.12 14.28
CA PHE A 93 4.59 -1.69 15.43
C PHE A 93 5.87 -2.44 15.08
N ILE A 94 6.11 -2.69 13.78
CA ILE A 94 7.36 -3.28 13.31
C ILE A 94 8.39 -2.18 13.13
N ALA A 95 8.09 -1.19 12.27
CA ALA A 95 9.01 -0.13 11.91
C ALA A 95 9.17 0.95 13.00
N GLN A 96 8.12 1.23 13.77
CA GLN A 96 8.09 2.26 14.81
C GLN A 96 7.34 1.79 16.08
N PRO A 97 7.87 0.79 16.80
CA PRO A 97 7.22 0.25 17.99
C PRO A 97 7.00 1.32 19.07
N GLY A 98 5.77 1.41 19.58
CA GLY A 98 5.36 2.35 20.63
C GLY A 98 5.08 3.79 20.14
N VAL A 99 5.21 4.06 18.85
CA VAL A 99 4.92 5.37 18.25
C VAL A 99 3.53 5.34 17.64
N LYS A 100 2.58 6.01 18.29
CA LYS A 100 1.23 6.19 17.75
C LYS A 100 1.27 7.04 16.50
N ASN A 101 0.50 6.65 15.48
CA ASN A 101 0.45 7.28 14.17
C ASN A 101 1.82 7.33 13.46
N GLY A 102 2.75 6.45 13.85
CA GLY A 102 4.13 6.45 13.33
C GLY A 102 4.23 6.19 11.83
N ALA A 103 3.22 5.55 11.23
CA ALA A 103 3.14 5.36 9.79
C ALA A 103 2.71 6.64 9.05
N GLN A 104 1.93 7.53 9.69
CA GLN A 104 1.35 8.73 9.05
C GLN A 104 0.47 8.46 7.81
N HIS A 105 0.13 7.21 7.56
CA HIS A 105 -0.80 6.74 6.54
C HIS A 105 -1.53 5.51 7.08
N LEU A 106 -2.69 5.17 6.53
CA LEU A 106 -3.53 4.12 7.10
C LEU A 106 -3.16 2.74 6.56
N HIS A 107 -3.07 1.76 7.45
CA HIS A 107 -2.96 0.36 7.09
C HIS A 107 -4.29 -0.37 7.27
N ASP A 108 -4.59 -1.26 6.33
CA ASP A 108 -5.52 -2.37 6.44
C ASP A 108 -4.87 -3.49 7.24
N TYR A 109 -5.59 -4.13 8.15
CA TYR A 109 -5.09 -5.28 8.92
C TYR A 109 -5.98 -6.50 8.78
N VAL A 110 -5.37 -7.66 8.54
CA VAL A 110 -6.03 -8.97 8.67
C VAL A 110 -5.20 -9.90 9.56
N GLY A 111 -5.87 -10.95 10.06
CA GLY A 111 -5.31 -11.86 11.06
C GLY A 111 -5.46 -11.26 12.45
N ASN A 112 -4.36 -10.81 13.07
CA ASN A 112 -4.36 -10.39 14.46
C ASN A 112 -5.28 -9.19 14.75
N LEU A 113 -6.29 -9.39 15.60
CA LEU A 113 -7.32 -8.40 15.94
C LEU A 113 -6.85 -7.28 16.89
N THR A 114 -5.60 -7.32 17.37
CA THR A 114 -5.12 -6.43 18.44
C THR A 114 -3.95 -5.55 18.03
N THR A 115 -3.57 -5.58 16.75
CA THR A 115 -2.46 -4.84 16.18
C THR A 115 -2.63 -3.33 16.28
N ASN A 116 -1.65 -2.65 16.89
CA ASN A 116 -1.54 -1.19 16.99
C ASN A 116 -0.11 -0.84 17.44
N ALA A 117 0.18 0.44 17.68
CA ALA A 117 1.51 0.92 18.08
C ALA A 117 2.11 0.21 19.31
N ASP A 118 1.29 -0.24 20.26
CA ASP A 118 1.75 -0.89 21.49
C ASP A 118 1.97 -2.41 21.33
N SER A 119 1.73 -2.95 20.13
CA SER A 119 1.87 -4.36 19.85
C SER A 119 3.28 -4.88 20.07
N ASN A 120 3.35 -6.06 20.68
CA ASN A 120 4.57 -6.81 20.94
C ASN A 120 4.24 -8.30 20.96
N ASN A 121 5.26 -9.15 21.04
CA ASN A 121 5.08 -10.62 20.98
C ASN A 121 4.07 -11.15 22.01
N LYS A 122 3.96 -10.53 23.20
CA LYS A 122 3.00 -10.96 24.23
C LYS A 122 1.59 -10.46 23.98
N SER A 123 1.39 -9.29 23.37
CA SER A 123 0.05 -8.83 22.99
C SER A 123 -0.45 -9.67 21.82
N LEU A 124 0.36 -9.85 20.78
CA LEU A 124 -0.02 -10.57 19.57
C LEU A 124 -0.45 -12.03 19.84
N VAL A 125 0.31 -12.76 20.66
CA VAL A 125 -0.07 -14.16 21.05
C VAL A 125 -1.36 -14.23 21.86
N ARG A 126 -1.74 -13.17 22.56
CA ARG A 126 -3.00 -13.12 23.33
C ARG A 126 -4.17 -12.58 22.51
N GLY A 127 -3.90 -12.00 21.34
CA GLY A 127 -4.91 -11.45 20.45
C GLY A 127 -5.77 -12.55 19.83
N GLY A 128 -7.02 -12.20 19.52
CA GLY A 128 -7.84 -13.00 18.61
C GLY A 128 -7.35 -12.89 17.17
N THR A 129 -7.94 -13.65 16.27
CA THR A 129 -7.62 -13.60 14.84
C THR A 129 -8.86 -13.70 13.96
N THR A 130 -8.80 -13.11 12.76
CA THR A 130 -9.75 -13.36 11.67
C THR A 130 -9.43 -14.64 10.88
N CYS A 131 -8.21 -15.19 10.98
CA CYS A 131 -7.80 -16.37 10.23
C CYS A 131 -8.53 -17.64 10.68
N LYS A 132 -9.16 -18.35 9.72
CA LYS A 132 -9.96 -19.56 9.97
C LYS A 132 -9.18 -20.69 10.64
N ASN A 133 -7.90 -20.82 10.34
CA ASN A 133 -7.02 -21.84 10.88
C ASN A 133 -6.41 -21.50 12.26
N GLY A 134 -6.79 -20.35 12.84
CA GLY A 134 -6.28 -19.87 14.12
C GLY A 134 -4.90 -19.21 14.06
N ASP A 135 -4.39 -18.88 12.88
CA ASP A 135 -3.17 -18.09 12.74
C ASP A 135 -3.34 -16.70 13.36
N GLN A 136 -2.50 -16.36 14.35
CA GLN A 136 -2.53 -15.06 15.03
C GLN A 136 -1.59 -14.03 14.42
N SER A 137 -1.03 -14.31 13.24
CA SER A 137 -0.11 -13.41 12.54
C SER A 137 -0.79 -12.09 12.17
N ALA A 138 -0.01 -11.02 12.05
CA ALA A 138 -0.48 -9.76 11.53
C ALA A 138 0.01 -9.62 10.08
N TYR A 139 -0.93 -9.33 9.16
CA TYR A 139 -0.69 -9.02 7.77
C TYR A 139 -1.30 -7.65 7.51
N PHE A 140 -0.53 -6.70 6.97
CA PHE A 140 -1.03 -5.34 6.81
C PHE A 140 -0.34 -4.53 5.72
N TRP A 141 -1.16 -3.81 4.97
CA TRP A 141 -0.76 -3.04 3.80
C TRP A 141 -1.42 -1.66 3.82
N PRO A 142 -0.85 -0.64 3.15
CA PRO A 142 -1.50 0.65 3.01
C PRO A 142 -2.83 0.54 2.28
N VAL A 143 -3.84 1.29 2.73
CA VAL A 143 -5.15 1.32 2.09
C VAL A 143 -5.07 1.99 0.70
N ILE A 144 -6.06 1.70 -0.15
CA ILE A 144 -6.28 2.44 -1.40
C ILE A 144 -7.41 3.43 -1.17
N ARG A 145 -7.30 4.63 -1.74
CA ARG A 145 -8.39 5.60 -1.79
C ARG A 145 -8.83 5.91 -3.21
N ILE A 146 -10.10 6.25 -3.35
CA ILE A 146 -10.64 6.89 -4.54
C ILE A 146 -11.01 8.34 -4.20
N ASP A 147 -10.43 9.28 -4.94
CA ASP A 147 -10.77 10.69 -4.89
C ASP A 147 -11.58 11.09 -6.13
N ARG A 148 -12.85 11.45 -5.91
CA ARG A 148 -13.78 11.87 -6.96
C ARG A 148 -14.05 13.38 -6.94
N GLU A 149 -13.29 14.18 -6.19
CA GLU A 149 -13.58 15.60 -5.99
C GLU A 149 -13.53 16.43 -7.29
N ASP A 150 -12.74 16.00 -8.28
CA ASP A 150 -12.71 16.60 -9.63
C ASP A 150 -14.09 16.56 -10.34
N ASP A 151 -14.91 15.54 -10.08
CA ASP A 151 -16.26 15.43 -10.66
C ASP A 151 -17.22 16.45 -10.02
N ASN A 152 -17.03 16.76 -8.73
CA ASN A 152 -17.82 17.75 -8.02
C ASN A 152 -17.45 19.18 -8.46
N GLY A 153 -16.16 19.48 -8.65
CA GLY A 153 -15.68 20.76 -9.17
C GLY A 153 -16.14 21.04 -10.62
N GLN A 154 -16.11 20.03 -11.49
CA GLN A 154 -16.66 20.12 -12.85
C GLN A 154 -18.18 20.32 -12.84
N SER A 155 -18.91 19.62 -11.98
CA SER A 155 -20.37 19.78 -11.87
C SER A 155 -20.78 21.19 -11.45
N GLN A 156 -20.01 21.84 -10.57
CA GLN A 156 -20.25 23.21 -10.13
C GLN A 156 -19.92 24.23 -11.23
N GLN A 157 -18.80 24.05 -11.95
CA GLN A 157 -18.46 24.90 -13.09
C GLN A 157 -19.44 24.73 -14.26
N ASP A 158 -19.96 23.53 -14.50
CA ASP A 158 -20.93 23.28 -15.54
C ASP A 158 -22.32 23.79 -15.18
N ARG A 159 -22.73 23.72 -13.91
CA ARG A 159 -23.92 24.42 -13.40
C ARG A 159 -23.78 25.94 -13.54
N ALA A 160 -22.63 26.51 -13.16
CA ALA A 160 -22.37 27.94 -13.31
C ALA A 160 -22.37 28.38 -14.79
N LYS A 161 -21.82 27.55 -15.70
CA LYS A 161 -21.88 27.79 -17.16
C LYS A 161 -23.30 27.68 -17.72
N GLN A 162 -24.12 26.74 -17.21
CA GLN A 162 -25.52 26.59 -17.61
C GLN A 162 -26.37 27.76 -17.11
N GLU A 163 -26.14 28.22 -15.88
CA GLU A 163 -26.79 29.41 -15.31
C GLU A 163 -26.39 30.68 -16.05
N ALA A 164 -25.11 30.86 -16.37
CA ALA A 164 -24.64 31.99 -17.18
C ALA A 164 -25.26 31.97 -18.60
N LYS A 165 -25.39 30.79 -19.23
CA LYS A 165 -26.07 30.63 -20.52
C LYS A 165 -27.57 30.91 -20.42
N ALA A 166 -28.22 30.53 -19.32
CA ALA A 166 -29.64 30.82 -19.08
C ALA A 166 -29.89 32.32 -18.88
N GLN A 167 -28.99 33.01 -18.17
CA GLN A 167 -29.03 34.46 -17.97
C GLN A 167 -28.82 35.23 -19.28
N GLN A 168 -27.89 34.79 -20.13
CA GLN A 168 -27.69 35.37 -21.47
C GLN A 168 -28.89 35.15 -22.40
N ARG A 169 -29.57 34.00 -22.32
CA ARG A 169 -30.81 33.75 -23.07
C ARG A 169 -31.97 34.63 -22.59
N GLY A 170 -32.06 34.90 -21.28
CA GLY A 170 -33.02 35.84 -20.71
C GLY A 170 -32.80 37.30 -21.16
N GLN A 171 -31.54 37.72 -21.29
CA GLN A 171 -31.19 39.06 -21.77
C GLN A 171 -31.47 39.24 -23.28
N ASN A 172 -31.25 38.22 -24.11
CA ASN A 172 -31.57 38.29 -25.54
C ASN A 172 -33.08 38.36 -25.83
N ASN A 173 -33.93 37.75 -24.99
CA ASN A 173 -35.39 37.86 -25.12
C ASN A 173 -35.93 39.25 -24.74
N ASN A 174 -35.25 39.98 -23.85
CA ASN A 174 -35.58 41.37 -23.55
C ASN A 174 -35.15 42.36 -24.65
N GLY A 175 -34.17 41.98 -25.49
CA GLY A 175 -33.78 42.76 -26.67
C GLY A 175 -34.77 42.65 -27.84
N GLN A 176 -35.45 41.52 -28.01
CA GLN A 176 -36.43 41.32 -29.08
C GLN A 176 -37.82 41.92 -28.77
N ASN A 177 -38.20 42.03 -27.50
CA ASN A 177 -39.45 42.69 -27.12
C ASN A 177 -39.40 44.22 -27.27
N ASN A 178 -38.20 44.83 -27.29
CA ASN A 178 -38.05 46.28 -27.45
C ASN A 178 -37.97 46.74 -28.92
N GLN A 179 -37.78 45.81 -29.88
CA GLN A 179 -37.87 46.12 -31.31
C GLN A 179 -39.30 45.99 -31.86
N ASN A 180 -40.21 45.32 -31.15
CA ASN A 180 -41.60 45.15 -31.58
C ASN A 180 -42.58 46.20 -31.00
N GLN A 181 -42.11 47.10 -30.12
CA GLN A 181 -42.92 48.24 -29.65
C GLN A 181 -42.73 49.53 -30.47
N ASN A 182 -41.67 49.63 -31.28
CA ASN A 182 -41.42 50.81 -32.12
C ASN A 182 -42.06 50.77 -33.52
N ASN A 183 -42.89 49.76 -33.83
CA ASN A 183 -43.57 49.65 -35.13
C ASN A 183 -45.11 49.58 -35.04
N ARG A 184 -45.69 50.05 -33.93
CA ARG A 184 -47.15 50.22 -33.76
C ARG A 184 -47.54 51.65 -33.41
N GLY A 185 -46.99 52.59 -34.17
CA GLY A 185 -47.30 54.01 -34.09
C GLY A 185 -47.61 54.64 -35.44
N ASN A 186 -48.40 53.96 -36.29
CA ASN A 186 -49.09 54.60 -37.43
C ASN A 186 -50.08 53.63 -38.09
N ASN A 187 -51.31 53.60 -37.60
CA ASN A 187 -52.52 53.80 -38.42
C ASN A 187 -53.76 53.61 -37.54
N GLN A 188 -54.42 54.72 -37.22
CA GLN A 188 -55.81 54.72 -36.78
C GLN A 188 -56.73 54.59 -37.99
N ASN A 189 -57.93 54.08 -37.71
CA ASN A 189 -59.16 54.14 -38.50
C ASN A 189 -59.27 53.28 -39.76
N GLN A 190 -60.05 52.20 -39.67
CA GLN A 190 -61.43 52.15 -40.18
C GLN A 190 -62.05 50.75 -39.99
N GLY A 191 -63.36 50.69 -39.75
CA GLY A 191 -64.18 49.54 -40.16
C GLY A 191 -64.82 48.71 -39.05
N GLN A 192 -66.11 48.98 -38.80
CA GLN A 192 -67.06 48.16 -38.05
C GLN A 192 -67.37 46.83 -38.76
N GLY A 193 -67.83 45.82 -38.01
CA GLY A 193 -68.81 44.85 -38.52
C GLY A 193 -68.64 43.37 -38.14
N ASN A 194 -69.54 42.89 -37.27
CA ASN A 194 -70.25 41.60 -37.28
C ASN A 194 -69.55 40.22 -37.39
N ALA A 195 -69.80 39.42 -36.34
CA ALA A 195 -70.53 38.14 -36.34
C ALA A 195 -69.91 36.81 -36.86
N GLN A 196 -70.08 35.81 -35.97
CA GLN A 196 -70.49 34.41 -36.18
C GLN A 196 -69.48 33.28 -36.51
N ASN A 197 -69.57 32.25 -35.66
CA ASN A 197 -69.49 30.81 -35.87
C ASN A 197 -69.17 30.28 -37.28
N ASN A 198 -68.21 29.35 -37.39
CA ASN A 198 -68.51 27.91 -37.54
C ASN A 198 -67.24 27.06 -37.70
N ASP A 199 -67.38 25.84 -37.20
CA ASP A 199 -66.74 24.56 -37.56
C ASP A 199 -66.01 24.50 -38.91
N ASN A 200 -64.89 23.77 -38.98
CA ASN A 200 -64.88 22.35 -39.39
C ASN A 200 -63.44 21.82 -39.63
N GLN A 201 -63.20 20.58 -39.20
CA GLN A 201 -62.37 19.49 -39.77
C GLN A 201 -61.06 19.86 -40.53
N ASN A 202 -59.91 19.18 -40.36
CA ASN A 202 -59.75 17.73 -40.48
C ASN A 202 -58.29 17.29 -40.23
N GLN A 203 -58.13 16.10 -39.65
CA GLN A 203 -57.07 15.08 -39.84
C GLN A 203 -55.57 15.42 -39.59
N GLY A 204 -54.80 14.62 -38.83
CA GLY A 204 -55.10 13.29 -38.32
C GLY A 204 -54.07 12.69 -37.33
N ARG A 205 -54.58 11.61 -36.70
CA ARG A 205 -53.93 10.46 -36.01
C ARG A 205 -52.84 10.79 -34.99
N SER A 206 -53.11 10.76 -33.68
CA SER A 206 -53.51 9.60 -32.81
C SER A 206 -52.48 8.48 -32.94
N GLY A 207 -51.64 8.24 -31.93
CA GLY A 207 -52.00 7.61 -30.64
C GLY A 207 -51.33 6.22 -30.67
N ASN A 208 -51.01 5.52 -29.60
CA ASN A 208 -51.23 5.67 -28.18
C ASN A 208 -50.26 4.68 -27.49
N GLN A 209 -50.10 4.89 -26.20
CA GLN A 209 -49.46 4.05 -25.20
C GLN A 209 -49.86 2.57 -25.26
N ASN A 210 -49.00 1.66 -24.75
CA ASN A 210 -49.30 0.95 -23.50
C ASN A 210 -48.18 -0.01 -23.03
N ASN A 211 -48.07 -0.03 -21.69
CA ASN A 211 -47.62 -1.09 -20.78
C ASN A 211 -47.60 -2.53 -21.34
N ASN A 212 -46.62 -3.34 -20.91
CA ASN A 212 -46.92 -4.40 -19.93
C ASN A 212 -45.68 -5.05 -19.29
N GLN A 213 -45.85 -5.42 -18.03
CA GLN A 213 -45.04 -6.36 -17.26
C GLN A 213 -45.11 -7.77 -17.86
N ASN A 214 -44.07 -8.61 -17.68
CA ASN A 214 -44.30 -9.96 -17.16
C ASN A 214 -43.02 -10.65 -16.63
N GLN A 215 -43.25 -11.45 -15.59
CA GLN A 215 -42.34 -12.41 -14.96
C GLN A 215 -42.13 -13.64 -15.86
N ASN A 216 -41.04 -14.40 -15.65
CA ASN A 216 -41.11 -15.86 -15.44
C ASN A 216 -39.76 -16.50 -15.06
N ASN A 217 -39.81 -17.32 -14.01
CA ASN A 217 -38.90 -18.40 -13.64
C ASN A 217 -38.82 -19.48 -14.73
N VAL A 218 -37.70 -20.24 -14.81
CA VAL A 218 -37.66 -21.72 -14.82
C VAL A 218 -36.20 -22.22 -14.65
N ARG A 219 -36.05 -23.23 -13.78
CA ARG A 219 -34.87 -24.07 -13.51
C ARG A 219 -34.51 -24.94 -14.73
N ASN A 220 -33.24 -25.29 -14.92
CA ASN A 220 -32.93 -26.68 -15.28
C ASN A 220 -31.52 -27.12 -14.84
N GLN A 221 -31.52 -28.25 -14.15
CA GLN A 221 -30.36 -29.09 -13.83
C GLN A 221 -29.89 -29.78 -15.11
N ASN A 222 -28.59 -30.12 -15.19
CA ASN A 222 -28.14 -31.26 -15.97
C ASN A 222 -26.86 -31.82 -15.35
N ASP A 223 -27.04 -32.96 -14.69
CA ASP A 223 -26.03 -33.98 -14.50
C ASP A 223 -25.56 -34.48 -15.87
N ASN A 224 -24.26 -34.75 -16.03
CA ASN A 224 -23.84 -35.85 -16.88
C ASN A 224 -22.53 -36.47 -16.40
N ASN A 225 -22.67 -37.76 -16.17
CA ASN A 225 -21.71 -38.72 -15.69
C ASN A 225 -21.10 -39.41 -16.91
N ALA A 226 -19.78 -39.43 -17.07
CA ALA A 226 -19.13 -40.24 -18.09
C ALA A 226 -17.82 -40.84 -17.55
N ARG A 227 -17.92 -42.15 -17.30
CA ARG A 227 -16.84 -43.11 -17.07
C ARG A 227 -15.78 -43.00 -18.17
N ASN A 228 -14.50 -43.17 -17.81
CA ASN A 228 -13.65 -44.05 -18.61
C ASN A 228 -12.69 -44.85 -17.73
N GLN A 229 -12.68 -46.15 -18.01
CA GLN A 229 -11.86 -47.17 -17.39
C GLN A 229 -10.54 -47.29 -18.14
N GLY A 230 -9.47 -47.66 -17.44
CA GLY A 230 -8.20 -48.05 -18.03
C GLY A 230 -7.28 -48.62 -16.96
N GLY A 231 -7.38 -49.91 -16.71
CA GLY A 231 -6.52 -50.60 -15.74
C GLY A 231 -5.14 -50.90 -16.29
N ASN A 232 -4.17 -51.12 -15.38
CA ASN A 232 -3.40 -52.36 -15.39
C ASN A 232 -2.68 -52.64 -14.07
N ASN A 233 -2.60 -53.93 -13.79
CA ASN A 233 -2.04 -54.67 -12.67
C ASN A 233 -0.66 -54.22 -12.18
N ILE A 234 -0.35 -54.45 -10.89
CA ILE A 234 0.50 -55.57 -10.43
C ILE A 234 0.40 -55.73 -8.89
N ARG A 235 0.14 -56.98 -8.49
CA ARG A 235 0.27 -57.54 -7.13
C ARG A 235 1.70 -57.41 -6.61
N SER A 236 1.87 -57.13 -5.32
CA SER A 236 2.70 -58.01 -4.48
C SER A 236 2.29 -57.92 -3.02
N GLN A 237 2.03 -59.10 -2.46
CA GLN A 237 1.88 -59.36 -1.04
C GLN A 237 3.27 -59.30 -0.40
N ASN A 238 3.39 -58.77 0.83
CA ASN A 238 4.18 -59.49 1.82
C ASN A 238 3.73 -59.21 3.24
N SER A 239 3.73 -60.29 4.00
CA SER A 239 3.26 -60.47 5.36
C SER A 239 4.45 -60.62 6.32
N ASN A 240 4.23 -60.19 7.57
CA ASN A 240 4.75 -60.74 8.84
C ASN A 240 6.26 -60.93 9.07
N GLY A 241 6.71 -60.55 10.28
CA GLY A 241 7.85 -61.22 10.92
C GLY A 241 8.57 -60.40 11.99
N ALA A 242 8.45 -60.82 13.24
CA ALA A 242 9.05 -60.26 14.45
C ALA A 242 10.46 -60.83 14.77
N GLY A 243 11.14 -60.22 15.75
CA GLY A 243 12.34 -60.75 16.46
C GLY A 243 13.52 -59.75 16.43
N ASN A 244 13.86 -58.97 17.46
CA ASN A 244 14.29 -59.23 18.86
C ASN A 244 15.82 -59.45 19.03
N GLN A 245 16.43 -58.58 19.86
CA GLN A 245 17.68 -58.75 20.68
C GLN A 245 19.02 -58.96 19.93
N ASP A 246 20.19 -58.44 20.33
CA ASP A 246 20.76 -58.19 21.67
C ASP A 246 22.00 -57.27 21.64
N ASN A 247 22.28 -56.66 22.81
CA ASN A 247 23.56 -56.33 23.46
C ASN A 247 24.63 -55.43 22.80
N ASN A 248 24.95 -54.34 23.50
CA ASN A 248 26.31 -54.16 24.03
C ASN A 248 26.35 -53.21 25.24
N GLN A 249 27.04 -53.66 26.27
CA GLN A 249 27.19 -53.00 27.57
C GLN A 249 28.70 -52.89 27.89
N ALA A 250 29.04 -51.77 28.53
CA ALA A 250 30.17 -51.52 29.45
C ALA A 250 31.62 -51.53 28.95
N GLY A 251 32.35 -50.54 29.48
CA GLY A 251 33.81 -50.42 29.47
C GLY A 251 34.25 -49.09 30.07
N GLN A 252 34.18 -48.99 31.41
CA GLN A 252 34.88 -47.98 32.22
C GLN A 252 36.37 -48.31 32.24
N ASP A 253 37.24 -47.29 32.35
CA ASP A 253 38.52 -47.40 33.06
C ASP A 253 38.96 -46.02 33.58
N ASP A 254 39.17 -45.99 34.90
CA ASP A 254 39.79 -44.94 35.70
C ASP A 254 41.33 -45.04 35.60
N ASN A 255 42.08 -43.93 35.62
CA ASN A 255 43.02 -43.67 36.73
C ASN A 255 43.72 -42.30 36.73
N ALA A 256 44.00 -41.91 37.98
CA ALA A 256 44.61 -40.75 38.60
C ALA A 256 45.93 -40.17 38.04
N GLY A 257 46.11 -38.87 38.35
CA GLY A 257 47.41 -38.20 38.46
C GLY A 257 47.29 -36.84 39.16
N GLN A 258 47.44 -36.83 40.49
CA GLN A 258 47.58 -35.62 41.32
C GLN A 258 49.02 -35.07 41.25
N ASN A 259 49.18 -33.75 41.13
CA ASN A 259 50.07 -32.91 41.98
C ASN A 259 50.02 -31.42 41.58
N ASN A 260 49.50 -30.60 42.51
CA ASN A 260 50.05 -29.34 43.05
C ASN A 260 50.88 -28.40 42.13
N ASP A 261 50.47 -27.15 41.92
CA ASP A 261 50.63 -26.03 42.87
C ASP A 261 50.15 -24.66 42.31
N ASN A 262 49.82 -23.78 43.24
CA ASN A 262 49.33 -22.41 43.08
C ASN A 262 50.19 -21.50 42.20
N ALA A 263 49.62 -20.96 41.11
CA ALA A 263 49.82 -19.59 40.64
C ALA A 263 48.88 -19.29 39.45
N GLY A 264 47.80 -18.54 39.64
CA GLY A 264 46.96 -18.10 38.50
C GLY A 264 45.63 -17.44 38.82
N GLN A 265 45.13 -17.52 40.05
CA GLN A 265 43.89 -16.86 40.46
C GLN A 265 44.08 -15.40 40.90
N GLN A 266 44.73 -14.58 40.08
CA GLN A 266 44.67 -13.11 40.26
C GLN A 266 44.42 -12.34 38.95
N GLY A 267 44.42 -12.99 37.78
CA GLY A 267 44.19 -12.31 36.49
C GLY A 267 42.73 -12.20 36.02
N ALA A 268 41.85 -13.11 36.46
CA ALA A 268 40.47 -13.20 35.92
C ALA A 268 39.43 -12.34 36.67
N ALA A 269 39.71 -11.95 37.92
CA ALA A 269 38.79 -11.12 38.72
C ALA A 269 38.87 -9.62 38.38
N GLN A 270 40.03 -9.13 37.93
CA GLN A 270 40.23 -7.71 37.58
C GLN A 270 39.63 -7.34 36.21
N GLN A 271 39.62 -8.26 35.25
CA GLN A 271 39.06 -7.99 33.91
C GLN A 271 37.52 -7.99 33.90
N ASN A 272 36.87 -8.86 34.69
CA ASN A 272 35.41 -8.87 34.82
C ASN A 272 34.88 -7.71 35.68
N GLY A 273 35.62 -7.27 36.70
CA GLY A 273 35.28 -6.10 37.49
C GLY A 273 35.21 -4.81 36.65
N GLY A 274 36.17 -4.60 35.74
CA GLY A 274 36.20 -3.44 34.86
C GLY A 274 35.13 -3.44 33.75
N ARG A 275 34.56 -4.61 33.40
CA ARG A 275 33.46 -4.73 32.44
C ARG A 275 32.11 -4.48 33.10
N LEU A 276 31.90 -5.02 34.30
CA LEU A 276 30.72 -4.75 35.10
C LEU A 276 30.64 -3.29 35.56
N GLN A 277 31.77 -2.67 35.91
CA GLN A 277 31.80 -1.25 36.26
C GLN A 277 31.45 -0.37 35.06
N ARG A 278 32.01 -0.66 33.87
CA ARG A 278 31.66 0.06 32.63
C ARG A 278 30.20 -0.11 32.23
N LEU A 279 29.61 -1.28 32.44
CA LEU A 279 28.18 -1.51 32.21
C LEU A 279 27.29 -0.72 33.18
N ARG A 280 27.66 -0.64 34.47
CA ARG A 280 26.95 0.20 35.44
C ARG A 280 27.08 1.68 35.10
N ASP A 281 28.28 2.15 34.76
CA ASP A 281 28.50 3.53 34.35
C ASP A 281 27.73 3.88 33.07
N LEU A 282 27.57 2.93 32.14
CA LEU A 282 26.75 3.11 30.94
C LEU A 282 25.25 3.20 31.29
N VAL A 283 24.77 2.32 32.17
CA VAL A 283 23.37 2.32 32.63
C VAL A 283 23.06 3.60 33.41
N ASP A 284 23.99 4.08 34.23
CA ASP A 284 23.84 5.31 34.99
C ASP A 284 23.94 6.55 34.09
N LYS A 285 24.77 6.54 33.04
CA LYS A 285 24.76 7.55 31.98
C LYS A 285 23.46 7.55 31.18
N VAL A 286 22.88 6.38 30.88
CA VAL A 286 21.58 6.28 30.19
C VAL A 286 20.45 6.77 31.11
N LYS A 287 20.50 6.46 32.41
CA LYS A 287 19.54 7.00 33.39
C LYS A 287 19.68 8.51 33.57
N GLN A 288 20.90 9.04 33.62
CA GLN A 288 21.16 10.48 33.67
C GLN A 288 20.77 11.17 32.37
N ALA A 289 20.98 10.55 31.20
CA ALA A 289 20.49 11.08 29.92
C ALA A 289 18.95 11.14 29.89
N ARG A 290 18.27 10.09 30.38
CA ARG A 290 16.80 10.07 30.52
C ARG A 290 16.27 11.06 31.57
N GLN A 291 17.00 11.29 32.66
CA GLN A 291 16.66 12.31 33.65
C GLN A 291 16.93 13.72 33.16
N ASN A 292 18.00 13.94 32.39
CA ASN A 292 18.28 15.24 31.77
C ASN A 292 17.26 15.56 30.67
N GLN A 293 16.74 14.56 29.95
CA GLN A 293 15.59 14.73 29.05
C GLN A 293 14.28 15.08 29.79
N ARG A 294 14.10 14.62 31.03
CA ARG A 294 12.93 14.94 31.86
C ARG A 294 13.06 16.27 32.61
N ASN A 295 14.27 16.67 32.99
CA ASN A 295 14.54 17.88 33.77
C ASN A 295 14.76 19.14 32.92
N ASN A 296 14.94 19.00 31.59
CA ASN A 296 14.94 20.14 30.66
C ASN A 296 13.54 20.69 30.34
N GLY A 297 12.49 20.17 31.00
CA GLY A 297 11.09 20.57 30.80
C GLY A 297 10.52 21.45 31.92
N ASN A 298 11.35 22.17 32.68
CA ASN A 298 10.87 22.99 33.79
C ASN A 298 11.68 24.29 33.90
N ASP A 299 11.36 25.27 33.05
CA ASP A 299 11.56 26.69 33.36
C ASP A 299 10.51 27.53 32.62
N ASN A 300 9.82 28.37 33.40
CA ASN A 300 8.70 29.20 32.96
C ASN A 300 9.16 30.28 31.96
N ASN A 301 8.84 30.12 30.68
CA ASN A 301 8.57 31.24 29.79
C ASN A 301 7.72 30.79 28.60
N ALA A 302 6.65 31.52 28.33
CA ALA A 302 5.79 31.32 27.18
C ALA A 302 6.59 31.50 25.87
N ASP A 303 6.18 30.80 24.81
CA ASP A 303 6.83 30.63 23.50
C ASP A 303 8.06 29.70 23.47
N GLN A 304 7.79 28.38 23.32
CA GLN A 304 8.39 27.48 22.32
C GLN A 304 8.06 26.00 22.65
N ASN A 305 6.88 25.54 22.24
CA ASN A 305 6.59 24.13 22.00
C ASN A 305 6.52 23.93 20.49
N ASN A 306 7.61 23.49 19.88
CA ASN A 306 7.55 22.79 18.59
C ASN A 306 8.56 21.64 18.62
N GLN A 307 8.23 20.62 19.42
CA GLN A 307 8.53 19.25 19.00
C GLN A 307 7.30 18.86 18.20
N ASP A 308 7.45 18.71 16.87
CA ASP A 308 6.34 18.45 15.96
C ASP A 308 5.59 17.19 16.42
N GLU A 309 4.40 17.39 16.97
CA GLU A 309 3.48 16.31 17.32
C GLU A 309 3.07 15.64 16.02
N LEU A 310 3.24 14.31 15.91
CA LEU A 310 2.79 13.55 14.75
C LEU A 310 1.32 13.87 14.45
N PRO A 311 0.90 13.89 13.18
CA PRO A 311 -0.46 14.28 12.84
C PRO A 311 -1.46 13.45 13.64
N GLY A 312 -2.39 14.16 14.29
CA GLY A 312 -3.52 13.54 14.97
C GLY A 312 -4.39 12.77 13.98
N VAL A 313 -5.13 11.80 14.49
CA VAL A 313 -6.16 11.11 13.71
C VAL A 313 -7.52 11.72 13.95
N ASP A 314 -8.39 11.66 12.94
CA ASP A 314 -9.81 11.99 13.10
C ASP A 314 -10.59 10.88 13.83
N ASP A 315 -11.89 11.08 14.04
CA ASP A 315 -12.79 10.12 14.69
C ASP A 315 -12.91 8.77 13.95
N LYS A 316 -12.36 8.67 12.74
CA LYS A 316 -12.31 7.47 11.90
C LYS A 316 -10.90 6.89 11.78
N ASN A 317 -9.99 7.28 12.68
CA ASN A 317 -8.57 6.93 12.68
C ASN A 317 -7.78 7.43 11.45
N GLN A 318 -8.30 8.38 10.67
CA GLN A 318 -7.65 8.86 9.45
C GLN A 318 -6.63 9.96 9.74
N VAL A 319 -5.51 9.92 9.03
CA VAL A 319 -4.45 10.94 9.09
C VAL A 319 -4.73 12.00 8.03
N ALA A 320 -4.52 13.28 8.38
CA ALA A 320 -4.65 14.38 7.41
C ALA A 320 -3.68 14.23 6.23
N GLY A 321 -4.09 14.68 5.04
CA GLY A 321 -3.29 14.52 3.81
C GLY A 321 -3.33 13.10 3.23
N ASN A 322 -4.42 12.38 3.47
CA ASN A 322 -4.78 11.15 2.77
C ASN A 322 -6.28 11.21 2.45
N ASP A 323 -6.66 12.08 1.50
CA ASP A 323 -8.07 12.34 1.19
C ASP A 323 -8.72 11.24 0.31
N GLY A 324 -10.04 11.12 0.36
CA GLY A 324 -10.81 10.18 -0.47
C GLY A 324 -11.39 8.97 0.27
N GLU A 325 -12.25 8.22 -0.42
CA GLU A 325 -12.95 7.04 0.11
C GLU A 325 -12.01 5.83 0.11
N ILE A 326 -11.84 5.18 1.27
CA ILE A 326 -11.09 3.92 1.38
C ILE A 326 -11.78 2.83 0.57
N VAL A 327 -11.00 2.11 -0.23
CA VAL A 327 -11.43 0.97 -1.03
C VAL A 327 -10.98 -0.31 -0.35
N GLU A 328 -11.93 -1.07 0.18
CA GLU A 328 -11.68 -2.42 0.67
C GLU A 328 -11.35 -3.36 -0.52
N PRO A 329 -10.40 -4.30 -0.35
CA PRO A 329 -10.16 -5.31 -1.37
C PRO A 329 -11.38 -6.22 -1.50
N ARG A 330 -11.71 -6.61 -2.74
CA ARG A 330 -12.71 -7.65 -3.03
C ARG A 330 -12.24 -9.01 -2.54
N ASP A 331 -10.95 -9.31 -2.73
CA ASP A 331 -10.30 -10.55 -2.30
C ASP A 331 -8.92 -10.22 -1.70
N ALA A 332 -8.58 -10.87 -0.58
CA ALA A 332 -7.24 -10.86 0.02
C ALA A 332 -6.72 -12.29 0.17
N ASN A 333 -5.84 -12.72 -0.76
CA ASN A 333 -5.29 -14.07 -0.76
C ASN A 333 -3.92 -14.09 -0.08
N ILE A 334 -3.81 -14.80 1.04
CA ILE A 334 -2.56 -14.99 1.79
C ILE A 334 -2.02 -16.38 1.48
N THR A 335 -0.99 -16.44 0.65
CA THR A 335 -0.44 -17.71 0.15
C THR A 335 1.02 -17.88 0.54
N PHE A 336 1.37 -19.05 1.04
CA PHE A 336 2.74 -19.49 1.27
C PHE A 336 3.16 -20.45 0.16
N ASN A 337 4.22 -20.09 -0.56
CA ASN A 337 4.74 -20.84 -1.70
C ASN A 337 6.04 -21.54 -1.34
N GLY A 338 6.33 -22.66 -2.00
CA GLY A 338 7.62 -23.34 -1.86
C GLY A 338 8.77 -22.66 -2.61
N SER A 339 9.91 -23.35 -2.63
CA SER A 339 11.14 -22.92 -3.28
C SER A 339 11.42 -23.75 -4.55
N PRO A 340 11.79 -23.10 -5.66
CA PRO A 340 12.08 -23.80 -6.92
C PRO A 340 13.40 -24.57 -6.89
N VAL A 341 14.18 -24.49 -5.81
CA VAL A 341 15.53 -25.08 -5.73
C VAL A 341 15.74 -26.04 -4.55
N GLY A 342 14.72 -26.24 -3.72
CA GLY A 342 14.82 -27.08 -2.54
C GLY A 342 13.56 -27.08 -1.69
N GLU A 343 13.61 -27.86 -0.61
CA GLU A 343 12.63 -27.79 0.47
C GLU A 343 12.74 -26.45 1.22
N VAL A 344 11.63 -26.03 1.79
CA VAL A 344 11.59 -24.90 2.72
C VAL A 344 11.59 -25.40 4.17
N VAL A 345 12.19 -24.62 5.07
CA VAL A 345 12.14 -24.86 6.52
C VAL A 345 11.06 -23.98 7.17
N PRO A 346 10.54 -24.34 8.36
CA PRO A 346 9.57 -23.51 9.09
C PRO A 346 10.05 -22.07 9.30
N MET A 347 9.19 -21.08 9.00
CA MET A 347 9.45 -19.72 9.48
C MET A 347 9.38 -19.71 11.01
N PRO A 348 10.36 -19.14 11.71
CA PRO A 348 10.30 -19.04 13.16
C PRO A 348 9.14 -18.14 13.59
N LYS A 349 8.51 -18.49 14.70
CA LYS A 349 7.51 -17.61 15.33
C LYS A 349 8.17 -16.27 15.68
N PHE A 350 7.45 -15.18 15.43
CA PHE A 350 7.86 -13.79 15.54
C PHE A 350 8.80 -13.27 14.45
N LEU A 351 8.98 -14.03 13.36
CA LEU A 351 9.63 -13.48 12.16
C LEU A 351 8.88 -12.23 11.69
N ARG A 352 9.61 -11.14 11.48
CA ARG A 352 9.08 -9.87 10.95
C ARG A 352 9.61 -9.63 9.57
N ILE A 353 8.76 -9.26 8.62
CA ILE A 353 9.19 -9.06 7.24
C ILE A 353 8.55 -7.79 6.70
N LEU A 354 9.37 -6.94 6.09
CA LEU A 354 8.92 -5.76 5.35
C LEU A 354 9.04 -6.04 3.83
N TYR A 355 8.00 -5.75 3.08
CA TYR A 355 7.97 -5.70 1.63
C TYR A 355 7.91 -4.24 1.17
N GLY A 356 8.66 -3.88 0.12
CA GLY A 356 8.68 -2.50 -0.37
C GLY A 356 9.34 -1.51 0.61
N ASP A 357 9.07 -0.23 0.42
CA ASP A 357 9.56 0.85 1.28
C ASP A 357 8.56 2.01 1.29
N ALA A 358 8.10 2.41 2.48
CA ALA A 358 7.10 3.46 2.64
C ALA A 358 7.65 4.88 2.42
N LYS A 359 8.99 5.04 2.34
CA LYS A 359 9.67 6.33 2.30
C LYS A 359 10.74 6.36 1.21
N VAL A 360 10.37 6.08 -0.03
CA VAL A 360 11.34 5.93 -1.12
C VAL A 360 12.05 7.24 -1.43
N ASN A 361 11.40 8.39 -1.27
CA ASN A 361 12.03 9.69 -1.49
C ASN A 361 13.14 9.95 -0.46
N GLU A 362 13.00 9.46 0.77
CA GLU A 362 14.01 9.57 1.84
C GLU A 362 15.09 8.47 1.73
N ASN A 363 14.68 7.20 1.61
CA ASN A 363 15.55 6.03 1.70
C ASN A 363 16.21 5.64 0.37
N GLY A 364 15.68 6.13 -0.74
CA GLY A 364 16.05 5.73 -2.10
C GLY A 364 15.46 4.37 -2.52
N PRO A 365 15.64 3.99 -3.79
CA PRO A 365 14.85 2.94 -4.45
C PRO A 365 15.24 1.49 -4.09
N LYS A 366 16.24 1.29 -3.21
CA LYS A 366 16.84 -0.03 -2.96
C LYS A 366 15.81 -1.07 -2.49
N ASN A 367 14.88 -0.63 -1.65
CA ASN A 367 13.91 -1.49 -0.98
C ASN A 367 12.53 -1.48 -1.65
N ALA A 368 12.28 -0.53 -2.55
CA ALA A 368 11.02 -0.48 -3.31
C ALA A 368 10.84 -1.73 -4.18
N ARG A 369 9.58 -2.14 -4.39
CA ARG A 369 9.25 -3.40 -5.06
C ARG A 369 8.06 -3.26 -6.00
N ASP A 370 8.06 -4.08 -7.04
CA ASP A 370 6.94 -4.24 -7.95
C ASP A 370 5.71 -4.74 -7.20
N SER A 371 4.58 -4.06 -7.36
CA SER A 371 3.36 -4.38 -6.59
C SER A 371 2.12 -4.42 -7.45
N TRP A 372 2.01 -3.58 -8.49
CA TRP A 372 0.72 -3.31 -9.13
C TRP A 372 0.53 -4.01 -10.47
N THR A 373 -0.63 -4.61 -10.69
CA THR A 373 -0.99 -5.27 -11.95
C THR A 373 -2.50 -5.29 -12.18
N CYS A 374 -2.95 -5.97 -13.23
CA CYS A 374 -4.36 -6.26 -13.47
C CYS A 374 -4.60 -7.76 -13.46
N ALA A 375 -5.82 -8.17 -13.10
CA ALA A 375 -6.26 -9.54 -13.25
C ALA A 375 -6.09 -10.01 -14.71
N GLY A 376 -5.39 -11.14 -14.91
CA GLY A 376 -5.05 -11.68 -16.22
C GLY A 376 -3.80 -11.07 -16.87
N PHE A 377 -3.09 -10.19 -16.19
CA PHE A 377 -1.84 -9.55 -16.61
C PHE A 377 -0.72 -9.74 -15.58
N GLU A 378 -0.80 -10.78 -14.75
CA GLU A 378 0.16 -11.05 -13.68
C GLU A 378 1.58 -11.38 -14.21
N ASP A 379 1.77 -11.47 -15.53
CA ASP A 379 3.09 -11.50 -16.18
C ASP A 379 3.76 -10.12 -16.26
N ARG A 380 3.06 -9.06 -15.82
CA ARG A 380 3.46 -7.64 -15.82
C ARG A 380 3.16 -7.02 -14.47
N VAL A 381 4.17 -6.75 -13.65
CA VAL A 381 4.00 -6.12 -12.33
C VAL A 381 4.74 -4.78 -12.31
N LEU A 382 4.03 -3.71 -11.99
CA LEU A 382 4.50 -2.34 -12.01
C LEU A 382 5.08 -1.96 -10.65
N ILE A 383 6.17 -1.21 -10.68
CA ILE A 383 6.88 -0.76 -9.48
C ILE A 383 6.55 0.68 -9.08
N ASN A 384 6.40 1.58 -10.06
CA ASN A 384 6.20 3.02 -9.83
C ASN A 384 5.05 3.56 -10.71
N LYS A 385 4.09 2.70 -11.03
CA LYS A 385 2.90 3.05 -11.77
C LYS A 385 1.68 2.29 -11.26
N TYR A 386 0.56 2.99 -11.21
CA TYR A 386 -0.78 2.46 -11.13
C TYR A 386 -1.23 1.93 -12.50
N PRO A 387 -1.82 0.73 -12.57
CA PRO A 387 -2.34 0.19 -13.81
C PRO A 387 -3.69 0.81 -14.17
N ILE A 388 -3.88 1.08 -15.46
CA ILE A 388 -5.19 1.19 -16.09
C ILE A 388 -5.47 -0.16 -16.74
N CYS A 389 -6.49 -0.85 -16.22
CA CYS A 389 -6.84 -2.20 -16.61
C CYS A 389 -7.82 -2.23 -17.79
N PRO A 390 -7.74 -3.26 -18.65
CA PRO A 390 -8.75 -3.51 -19.67
C PRO A 390 -10.15 -3.68 -19.04
N ASN A 391 -11.18 -3.45 -19.86
CA ASN A 391 -12.56 -3.61 -19.41
C ASN A 391 -12.80 -5.02 -18.83
N GLY A 392 -13.33 -5.07 -17.60
CA GLY A 392 -13.61 -6.31 -16.87
C GLY A 392 -12.41 -6.91 -16.11
N ALA A 393 -11.21 -6.36 -16.27
CA ALA A 393 -10.06 -6.74 -15.45
C ALA A 393 -9.97 -5.87 -14.19
N ALA A 394 -9.88 -6.52 -13.03
CA ALA A 394 -9.71 -5.85 -11.74
C ALA A 394 -8.26 -5.37 -11.53
N VAL A 395 -8.08 -4.32 -10.73
CA VAL A 395 -6.76 -3.90 -10.25
C VAL A 395 -6.28 -4.91 -9.22
N LYS A 396 -4.98 -5.26 -9.27
CA LYS A 396 -4.36 -6.18 -8.32
C LYS A 396 -3.09 -5.59 -7.71
N ARG A 397 -2.86 -5.88 -6.44
CA ARG A 397 -1.54 -5.78 -5.78
C ARG A 397 -1.02 -7.17 -5.48
N ILE A 398 0.25 -7.43 -5.76
CA ILE A 398 0.94 -8.68 -5.47
C ILE A 398 2.21 -8.34 -4.70
N HIS A 399 2.25 -8.72 -3.42
CA HIS A 399 3.40 -8.50 -2.54
C HIS A 399 4.07 -9.84 -2.27
N ALA A 400 5.14 -10.16 -3.03
CA ALA A 400 5.88 -11.41 -2.91
C ALA A 400 7.07 -11.25 -1.96
N PHE A 401 6.89 -11.56 -0.68
CA PHE A 401 7.87 -11.32 0.38
C PHE A 401 9.20 -12.05 0.16
N PRO A 402 10.31 -11.56 0.76
CA PRO A 402 11.56 -12.30 0.78
C PRO A 402 11.39 -13.64 1.50
N SER A 403 12.11 -14.67 1.03
CA SER A 403 11.93 -16.06 1.47
C SER A 403 13.24 -16.78 1.80
N CYS A 404 14.36 -16.05 1.85
CA CYS A 404 15.63 -16.57 2.32
C CYS A 404 15.89 -16.01 3.71
N TRP A 405 15.82 -16.83 4.74
CA TRP A 405 16.03 -16.47 6.15
C TRP A 405 17.47 -16.79 6.59
N ASP A 406 18.07 -15.99 7.48
CA ASP A 406 19.46 -16.18 7.94
C ASP A 406 19.67 -17.41 8.86
N GLY A 407 18.58 -18.12 9.20
CA GLY A 407 18.62 -19.32 10.04
C GLY A 407 18.69 -19.05 11.54
N GLN A 408 18.70 -17.77 11.97
CA GLN A 408 18.92 -17.40 13.36
C GLN A 408 17.95 -16.35 13.89
N ASN A 409 17.76 -15.24 13.18
CA ASN A 409 17.14 -14.05 13.74
C ASN A 409 15.70 -13.89 13.25
N THR A 410 14.76 -13.64 14.16
CA THR A 410 13.37 -13.32 13.80
C THR A 410 13.19 -11.87 13.39
N ASP A 411 14.20 -11.03 13.64
CA ASP A 411 14.22 -9.63 13.28
C ASP A 411 15.67 -9.10 13.28
N SER A 412 15.92 -7.97 12.63
CA SER A 412 17.21 -7.26 12.66
C SER A 412 16.99 -5.79 12.99
N GLU A 413 18.05 -5.07 13.38
CA GLU A 413 17.95 -3.64 13.74
C GLU A 413 17.32 -2.78 12.64
N ASN A 414 17.54 -3.16 11.38
CA ASN A 414 16.95 -2.51 10.21
C ASN A 414 15.73 -3.26 9.63
N HIS A 415 15.24 -4.30 10.32
CA HIS A 415 14.13 -5.17 9.90
C HIS A 415 14.28 -5.89 8.54
N ARG A 416 15.48 -5.89 7.95
CA ARG A 416 15.70 -6.35 6.57
C ARG A 416 16.90 -7.28 6.38
N ASP A 417 17.91 -7.27 7.25
CA ASP A 417 19.13 -8.06 7.04
C ASP A 417 18.97 -9.56 7.34
N HIS A 418 18.03 -9.90 8.22
CA HIS A 418 17.77 -11.27 8.66
C HIS A 418 16.97 -12.11 7.65
N ILE A 419 16.37 -11.48 6.63
CA ILE A 419 15.61 -12.14 5.57
C ILE A 419 15.78 -11.42 4.22
N ALA A 420 16.06 -12.16 3.16
CA ALA A 420 16.43 -11.64 1.86
C ALA A 420 15.62 -12.26 0.73
N PHE A 421 15.53 -11.53 -0.39
CA PHE A 421 14.96 -12.07 -1.62
C PHE A 421 15.89 -13.13 -2.21
N PRO A 422 15.35 -14.23 -2.78
CA PRO A 422 16.14 -15.17 -3.53
C PRO A 422 16.71 -14.54 -4.81
N ASP A 423 17.74 -15.18 -5.39
CA ASP A 423 18.27 -14.77 -6.69
C ASP A 423 17.27 -15.05 -7.85
N ASN A 424 17.64 -14.64 -9.06
CA ASN A 424 16.83 -14.84 -10.28
C ASN A 424 16.53 -16.31 -10.64
N ASN A 425 17.16 -17.28 -9.95
CA ASN A 425 16.91 -18.71 -10.10
C ASN A 425 16.23 -19.29 -8.85
N GLY A 426 15.78 -18.45 -7.91
CA GLY A 426 15.13 -18.86 -6.68
C GLY A 426 16.08 -19.36 -5.59
N ARG A 427 17.41 -19.13 -5.71
CA ARG A 427 18.39 -19.60 -4.72
C ARG A 427 18.63 -18.58 -3.62
N CYS A 428 18.76 -19.07 -2.39
CA CYS A 428 19.26 -18.29 -1.27
C CYS A 428 20.77 -18.13 -1.34
N ARG A 429 21.26 -16.96 -0.90
CA ARG A 429 22.70 -16.71 -0.72
C ARG A 429 23.27 -17.60 0.37
N ASN A 430 24.58 -17.81 0.37
CA ASN A 430 25.26 -18.59 1.42
C ASN A 430 24.93 -18.03 2.81
N GLY A 431 24.67 -18.94 3.76
CA GLY A 431 24.25 -18.59 5.12
C GLY A 431 22.75 -18.33 5.27
N PHE A 432 21.98 -18.41 4.20
CA PHE A 432 20.52 -18.29 4.23
C PHE A 432 19.85 -19.60 3.83
N VAL A 433 18.72 -19.89 4.46
CA VAL A 433 17.87 -21.06 4.22
C VAL A 433 16.52 -20.63 3.66
N ALA A 434 15.95 -21.43 2.77
CA ALA A 434 14.65 -21.13 2.19
C ALA A 434 13.54 -21.38 3.24
N VAL A 435 12.64 -20.42 3.41
CA VAL A 435 11.38 -20.55 4.16
C VAL A 435 10.21 -20.41 3.18
N PRO A 436 8.97 -20.80 3.54
CA PRO A 436 7.81 -20.55 2.69
C PRO A 436 7.74 -19.08 2.27
N GLN A 437 7.61 -18.80 0.97
CA GLN A 437 7.45 -17.45 0.47
C GLN A 437 6.02 -16.98 0.69
N LEU A 438 5.82 -16.05 1.60
CA LEU A 438 4.55 -15.33 1.71
C LEU A 438 4.30 -14.49 0.45
N THR A 439 3.11 -14.61 -0.11
CA THR A 439 2.59 -13.77 -1.17
C THR A 439 1.19 -13.32 -0.77
N ILE A 440 1.02 -12.01 -0.64
CA ILE A 440 -0.28 -11.39 -0.42
C ILE A 440 -0.76 -10.86 -1.76
N THR A 441 -1.94 -11.30 -2.20
CA THR A 441 -2.57 -10.81 -3.43
C THR A 441 -3.90 -10.16 -3.12
N LEU A 442 -3.97 -8.86 -3.35
CA LEU A 442 -5.14 -8.02 -3.09
C LEU A 442 -5.79 -7.68 -4.43
N THR A 443 -7.09 -7.94 -4.57
CA THR A 443 -7.84 -7.62 -5.80
C THR A 443 -8.90 -6.57 -5.49
N TYR A 444 -8.98 -5.52 -6.28
CA TYR A 444 -9.88 -4.39 -6.05
C TYR A 444 -10.81 -4.15 -7.23
N ASP A 445 -12.08 -3.88 -6.92
CA ASP A 445 -13.10 -3.47 -7.89
C ASP A 445 -13.08 -1.95 -8.09
N ILE A 446 -11.96 -1.42 -8.59
CA ILE A 446 -11.83 0.00 -8.93
C ILE A 446 -12.50 0.26 -10.29
N PRO A 447 -13.51 1.13 -10.40
CA PRO A 447 -14.19 1.41 -11.66
C PRO A 447 -13.22 1.87 -12.76
N GLN A 448 -13.46 1.44 -14.00
CA GLN A 448 -12.52 1.74 -15.09
C GLN A 448 -12.40 3.25 -15.36
N ASP A 449 -13.49 4.00 -15.22
CA ASP A 449 -13.49 5.45 -15.39
C ASP A 449 -12.63 6.15 -14.31
N VAL A 450 -12.67 5.68 -13.06
CA VAL A 450 -11.79 6.13 -11.98
C VAL A 450 -10.31 5.87 -12.33
N GLN A 451 -10.00 4.69 -12.86
CA GLN A 451 -8.63 4.36 -13.29
C GLN A 451 -8.16 5.28 -14.43
N GLN A 452 -9.01 5.52 -15.44
CA GLN A 452 -8.68 6.36 -16.60
C GLN A 452 -8.51 7.84 -16.23
N LYS A 453 -9.27 8.31 -15.24
CA LYS A 453 -9.15 9.68 -14.70
C LYS A 453 -7.97 9.85 -13.74
N GLY A 454 -7.31 8.76 -13.33
CA GLY A 454 -6.20 8.80 -12.38
C GLY A 454 -6.64 9.10 -10.95
N GLN A 455 -7.81 8.61 -10.56
CA GLN A 455 -8.52 9.00 -9.34
C GLN A 455 -8.38 8.01 -8.18
N TYR A 456 -7.51 7.01 -8.30
CA TYR A 456 -7.22 6.11 -7.18
C TYR A 456 -5.75 6.16 -6.80
N LYS A 457 -5.46 6.02 -5.51
CA LYS A 457 -4.14 6.25 -4.94
C LYS A 457 -3.91 5.37 -3.72
N VAL A 458 -2.65 5.10 -3.42
CA VAL A 458 -2.26 4.40 -2.19
C VAL A 458 -2.08 5.42 -1.08
N ASP A 459 -2.50 5.10 0.13
CA ASP A 459 -2.17 5.92 1.30
C ASP A 459 -0.65 5.94 1.49
N SER A 460 -0.09 7.11 1.74
CA SER A 460 1.36 7.29 1.87
C SER A 460 1.69 8.40 2.86
N PHE A 461 2.97 8.50 3.22
CA PHE A 461 3.50 9.73 3.81
C PHE A 461 3.25 10.91 2.86
N PRO A 462 2.98 12.13 3.37
CA PRO A 462 2.79 13.31 2.54
C PRO A 462 3.95 13.57 1.57
N GLU A 463 5.18 13.30 2.00
CA GLU A 463 6.39 13.48 1.18
C GLU A 463 6.50 12.51 0.00
N GLU A 464 5.72 11.43 0.00
CA GLU A 464 5.70 10.47 -1.11
C GLU A 464 4.64 10.82 -2.17
N GLU A 465 3.76 11.81 -1.92
CA GLU A 465 2.77 12.32 -2.88
C GLU A 465 1.90 11.23 -3.54
N HIS A 466 1.62 10.15 -2.80
CA HIS A 466 0.97 8.94 -3.30
C HIS A 466 1.64 8.31 -4.53
N ASP A 467 2.96 8.41 -4.63
CA ASP A 467 3.71 7.67 -5.64
C ASP A 467 3.56 6.16 -5.35
N PRO A 468 3.03 5.34 -6.27
CA PRO A 468 2.94 3.90 -6.09
C PRO A 468 4.29 3.22 -5.83
N PHE A 469 5.40 3.92 -6.05
CA PHE A 469 6.73 3.47 -5.69
C PHE A 469 6.92 3.30 -4.18
N SER A 470 6.18 4.02 -3.35
CA SER A 470 6.17 3.90 -1.90
C SER A 470 5.29 2.76 -1.37
N ASP A 471 4.75 1.92 -2.26
CA ASP A 471 3.93 0.79 -1.85
C ASP A 471 4.75 -0.23 -1.03
N HIS A 472 4.10 -0.78 0.00
CA HIS A 472 4.72 -1.70 0.96
C HIS A 472 3.68 -2.62 1.60
N ASP A 473 4.16 -3.63 2.30
CA ASP A 473 3.35 -4.57 3.08
C ASP A 473 4.23 -5.13 4.20
N ASP A 474 3.63 -5.40 5.35
CA ASP A 474 4.32 -5.77 6.57
C ASP A 474 3.69 -7.04 7.18
N PHE A 475 4.56 -7.95 7.62
CA PHE A 475 4.16 -9.24 8.15
C PHE A 475 4.85 -9.52 9.49
N ALA A 476 4.07 -9.93 10.48
CA ALA A 476 4.59 -10.49 11.73
C ALA A 476 4.02 -11.90 11.95
N ASN A 477 4.87 -12.92 11.84
CA ASN A 477 4.49 -14.31 12.03
C ASN A 477 4.18 -14.61 13.49
N VAL A 478 2.97 -15.06 13.81
CA VAL A 478 2.57 -15.51 15.15
C VAL A 478 1.95 -16.92 15.09
N MET A 479 2.03 -17.58 13.92
CA MET A 479 1.62 -18.98 13.78
C MET A 479 2.22 -19.84 14.89
N SER A 480 1.41 -20.75 15.43
CA SER A 480 1.93 -21.79 16.32
C SER A 480 2.83 -22.75 15.53
N ASN A 481 3.74 -23.44 16.21
CA ASN A 481 4.55 -24.48 15.58
C ASN A 481 3.68 -25.54 14.89
N ALA A 482 2.50 -25.85 15.43
CA ALA A 482 1.57 -26.79 14.82
C ALA A 482 1.00 -26.28 13.48
N ILE A 483 0.70 -24.98 13.36
CA ILE A 483 0.24 -24.39 12.09
C ILE A 483 1.40 -24.35 11.10
N MET A 484 2.56 -23.80 11.50
CA MET A 484 3.71 -23.68 10.60
C MET A 484 4.22 -25.04 10.09
N ASN A 485 4.17 -26.09 10.92
CA ASN A 485 4.51 -27.44 10.47
C ASN A 485 3.54 -27.93 9.39
N ARG A 486 2.22 -27.68 9.52
CA ARG A 486 1.26 -28.02 8.45
C ARG A 486 1.53 -27.25 7.16
N VAL A 487 1.90 -25.98 7.26
CA VAL A 487 2.30 -25.15 6.10
C VAL A 487 3.47 -25.79 5.36
N VAL A 488 4.57 -26.07 6.08
CA VAL A 488 5.78 -26.66 5.50
C VAL A 488 5.54 -28.07 4.99
N ASP A 489 4.82 -28.91 5.74
CA ASP A 489 4.49 -30.26 5.32
C ASP A 489 3.67 -30.25 4.04
N CYS A 490 2.69 -29.36 3.91
CA CYS A 490 1.93 -29.22 2.68
C CYS A 490 2.82 -28.85 1.49
N ILE A 491 3.64 -27.81 1.68
CA ILE A 491 4.51 -27.23 0.64
C ILE A 491 5.56 -28.23 0.16
N ASN A 492 6.30 -28.85 1.09
CA ASN A 492 7.38 -29.79 0.76
C ASN A 492 6.85 -31.11 0.19
N ASN A 493 5.60 -31.50 0.48
CA ASN A 493 4.96 -32.65 -0.16
C ASN A 493 4.31 -32.32 -1.52
N GLY A 494 4.52 -31.12 -2.06
CA GLY A 494 4.00 -30.73 -3.38
C GLY A 494 2.48 -30.62 -3.45
N LYS A 495 1.81 -30.35 -2.32
CA LYS A 495 0.35 -30.26 -2.22
C LYS A 495 -0.11 -28.81 -2.31
N THR A 496 -1.36 -28.62 -2.73
CA THR A 496 -2.07 -27.35 -2.59
C THR A 496 -3.06 -27.48 -1.43
N CYS A 497 -2.84 -26.72 -0.35
CA CYS A 497 -3.69 -26.71 0.82
C CYS A 497 -4.36 -25.34 0.99
N ASN A 498 -5.53 -25.34 1.61
CA ASN A 498 -6.30 -24.15 1.95
C ASN A 498 -6.93 -24.39 3.33
N GLU A 499 -6.72 -23.48 4.27
CA GLU A 499 -7.28 -23.55 5.64
C GLU A 499 -7.93 -22.24 6.08
#